data_AF-A0A9W7SJ89-F1
#
_entry.id   AF-A0A9W7SJ89-F1
#
_cell.length_a   1.000
_cell.length_b   1.000
_cell.length_c   1.000
_cell.angle_alpha   90.00
_cell.angle_beta   90.00
_cell.angle_gamma   90.00
#
_symmetry.space_group_name_H-M   'P 1'
#
loop_
_entity.id
_entity.type
_entity.pdbx_description
1 polymer ?
#
loop_
_entity_poly.entity_id
_entity_poly.type
_entity_poly.pdbx_seq_one_letter_code
_entity_poly.pdbx_strand_id
1 'polypeptide(L)'
;MLKEKALELLKENDHGERVRQAGLLQAEAQGRWQELPSRFQLQGALKSSRGSPIERDFLVSARLNHLHVDFLIQLALVHRMVEPTAEIIDVAAKMLNVAVESILLKEQLANSGTGLIWRIAYYCLPAAGIICLYLLKGPDGDPQGTVSMPKLIQDLSVLVAQIESGSLVLVEDPNHALLAGAAQTIQSVLARVLPGNLRSSRHAQSTYAELGQSESSLNWQPWYDDSGSLDFDPDFWSNLAVHPALLSGA
;
A
#
# COMPACT_ATOMS: atom_id res chain seq x y z
N MET A 1 -13.67 -18.41 -3.46
CA MET A 1 -12.45 -18.37 -2.59
C MET A 1 -12.48 -17.10 -1.70
N LEU A 2 -11.68 -16.96 -0.63
CA LEU A 2 -11.75 -15.77 0.27
C LEU A 2 -11.56 -14.43 -0.48
N LYS A 3 -10.60 -14.36 -1.41
CA LYS A 3 -10.37 -13.16 -2.24
C LYS A 3 -11.56 -12.81 -3.12
N GLU A 4 -12.19 -13.82 -3.73
CA GLU A 4 -13.37 -13.64 -4.57
C GLU A 4 -14.54 -13.07 -3.75
N LYS A 5 -14.80 -13.62 -2.56
CA LYS A 5 -15.80 -13.06 -1.63
C LYS A 5 -15.47 -11.61 -1.24
N ALA A 6 -14.19 -11.28 -1.02
CA ALA A 6 -13.77 -9.91 -0.70
C ALA A 6 -13.99 -8.95 -1.88
N LEU A 7 -13.77 -9.41 -3.12
CA LEU A 7 -14.05 -8.63 -4.32
C LEU A 7 -15.55 -8.46 -4.58
N GLU A 8 -16.37 -9.44 -4.18
CA GLU A 8 -17.84 -9.31 -4.23
C GLU A 8 -18.34 -8.21 -3.27
N LEU A 9 -17.68 -7.97 -2.13
CA LEU A 9 -18.03 -6.88 -1.22
C LEU A 9 -17.90 -5.50 -1.86
N LEU A 10 -16.98 -5.32 -2.81
CA LEU A 10 -16.84 -4.05 -3.54
C LEU A 10 -18.07 -3.73 -4.39
N LYS A 11 -18.84 -4.76 -4.77
CA LYS A 11 -20.06 -4.62 -5.57
C LYS A 11 -21.33 -4.49 -4.73
N GLU A 12 -21.25 -4.73 -3.42
CA GLU A 12 -22.40 -4.61 -2.52
C GLU A 12 -22.75 -3.13 -2.32
N ASN A 13 -23.99 -2.75 -2.62
CA ASN A 13 -24.43 -1.34 -2.55
C ASN A 13 -24.89 -0.96 -1.14
N ASP A 14 -25.40 -1.92 -0.36
CA ASP A 14 -25.84 -1.67 1.01
C ASP A 14 -24.61 -1.63 1.95
N HIS A 15 -24.32 -0.45 2.48
CA HIS A 15 -23.20 -0.25 3.39
C HIS A 15 -23.30 -1.09 4.68
N GLY A 16 -24.51 -1.23 5.24
CA GLY A 16 -24.73 -2.00 6.47
C GLY A 16 -24.49 -3.49 6.26
N GLU A 17 -25.00 -4.03 5.14
CA GLU A 17 -24.76 -5.42 4.76
C GLU A 17 -23.28 -5.65 4.40
N ARG A 18 -22.65 -4.69 3.71
CA ARG A 18 -21.21 -4.73 3.39
C ARG A 18 -20.35 -4.83 4.65
N VAL A 19 -20.62 -3.99 5.65
CA VAL A 19 -19.92 -4.03 6.96
C VAL A 19 -20.12 -5.37 7.65
N ARG A 20 -21.35 -5.89 7.66
CA ARG A 20 -21.66 -7.18 8.29
C ARG A 20 -20.93 -8.34 7.63
N GLN A 21 -20.94 -8.40 6.29
CA GLN A 21 -20.28 -9.44 5.51
C GLN A 21 -18.75 -9.33 5.61
N ALA A 22 -18.20 -8.12 5.61
CA ALA A 22 -16.78 -7.88 5.84
C ALA A 22 -16.32 -8.43 7.21
N GLY A 23 -17.09 -8.20 8.28
CA GLY A 23 -16.78 -8.73 9.61
C GLY A 23 -16.77 -10.26 9.66
N LEU A 24 -17.74 -10.92 9.02
CA LEU A 24 -17.76 -12.38 8.91
C LEU A 24 -16.58 -12.92 8.11
N LEU A 25 -16.27 -12.28 6.98
CA LEU A 25 -15.18 -12.69 6.11
C LEU A 25 -13.80 -12.49 6.76
N GLN A 26 -13.64 -11.42 7.54
CA GLN A 26 -12.42 -11.16 8.31
C GLN A 26 -12.23 -12.22 9.41
N ALA A 27 -13.30 -12.58 10.12
CA ALA A 27 -13.25 -13.67 11.10
C ALA A 27 -12.89 -15.02 10.45
N GLU A 28 -13.45 -15.31 9.26
CA GLU A 28 -13.12 -16.51 8.48
C GLU A 28 -11.64 -16.51 8.06
N ALA A 29 -11.13 -15.40 7.53
CA ALA A 29 -9.75 -15.26 7.09
C ALA A 29 -8.77 -15.43 8.26
N GLN A 30 -9.06 -14.80 9.40
CA GLN A 30 -8.25 -14.90 10.61
C GLN A 30 -8.26 -16.33 11.18
N GLY A 31 -9.42 -16.99 11.21
CA GLY A 31 -9.54 -18.38 11.64
C GLY A 31 -8.65 -19.31 10.81
N ARG A 32 -8.71 -19.21 9.48
CA ARG A 32 -7.87 -20.01 8.58
C ARG A 32 -6.37 -19.74 8.75
N TRP A 33 -5.99 -18.48 9.02
CA TRP A 33 -4.60 -18.14 9.30
C TRP A 33 -4.12 -18.78 10.59
N GLN A 34 -4.94 -18.78 11.64
CA GLN A 34 -4.62 -19.37 12.93
C GLN A 34 -4.55 -20.91 12.90
N GLU A 35 -5.34 -21.56 12.03
CA GLU A 35 -5.32 -23.01 11.83
C GLU A 35 -4.03 -23.51 11.15
N LEU A 36 -3.32 -22.65 10.41
CA LEU A 36 -2.05 -23.03 9.80
C LEU A 36 -1.04 -23.44 10.88
N PRO A 37 -0.29 -24.54 10.72
CA PRO A 37 0.80 -24.86 11.64
C PRO A 37 1.78 -23.69 11.79
N SER A 38 2.29 -23.45 13.00
CA SER A 38 3.17 -22.30 13.30
C SER A 38 4.40 -22.20 12.38
N ARG A 39 4.95 -23.33 11.94
CA ARG A 39 6.05 -23.39 10.95
C ARG A 39 5.71 -22.83 9.57
N PHE A 40 4.42 -22.67 9.26
CA PHE A 40 3.90 -22.09 8.02
C PHE A 40 3.32 -20.68 8.23
N GLN A 41 3.44 -20.13 9.44
CA GLN A 41 3.02 -18.77 9.75
C GLN A 41 4.24 -17.87 9.87
N LEU A 42 4.32 -16.84 9.03
CA LEU A 42 5.32 -15.78 9.20
C LEU A 42 4.85 -14.80 10.29
N GLN A 43 5.23 -15.07 11.54
CA GLN A 43 4.84 -14.25 12.71
C GLN A 43 5.78 -13.05 12.97
N GLY A 44 6.96 -13.02 12.36
CA GLY A 44 7.96 -11.97 12.54
C GLY A 44 8.79 -11.72 11.27
N ALA A 45 9.92 -11.05 11.43
CA ALA A 45 10.79 -10.69 10.30
C ALA A 45 11.28 -11.92 9.51
N LEU A 46 11.23 -11.84 8.18
CA LEU A 46 11.65 -12.90 7.26
C LEU A 46 13.11 -13.31 7.46
N LYS A 47 13.98 -12.37 7.88
CA LYS A 47 15.37 -12.65 8.23
C LYS A 47 15.55 -13.62 9.41
N SER A 48 14.56 -13.67 10.31
CA SER A 48 14.58 -14.53 11.49
C SER A 48 13.97 -15.90 11.22
N SER A 49 13.27 -16.06 10.09
CA SER A 49 12.74 -17.35 9.66
C SER A 49 13.87 -18.30 9.26
N ARG A 50 13.79 -19.54 9.74
CA ARG A 50 14.69 -20.62 9.34
C ARG A 50 14.00 -21.48 8.29
N GLY A 51 14.76 -22.07 7.39
CA GLY A 51 14.24 -22.96 6.36
C GLY A 51 15.00 -22.83 5.06
N SER A 52 14.72 -23.75 4.15
CA SER A 52 15.16 -23.71 2.77
C SER A 52 14.61 -22.49 2.02
N PRO A 53 15.22 -22.07 0.90
CA PRO A 53 14.69 -20.98 0.07
C PRO A 53 13.25 -21.18 -0.39
N ILE A 54 12.82 -22.44 -0.57
CA ILE A 54 11.45 -22.79 -0.95
C ILE A 54 10.48 -22.54 0.21
N GLU A 55 10.83 -22.99 1.42
CA GLU A 55 9.99 -22.79 2.60
C GLU A 55 9.83 -21.29 2.92
N ARG A 56 10.92 -20.52 2.80
CA ARG A 56 10.88 -19.07 3.02
C ARG A 56 10.05 -18.35 1.97
N ASP A 57 10.16 -18.76 0.71
CA ASP A 57 9.33 -18.21 -0.36
C ASP A 57 7.84 -18.54 -0.18
N PHE A 58 7.54 -19.75 0.31
CA PHE A 58 6.19 -20.14 0.70
C PHE A 58 5.67 -19.28 1.86
N LEU A 59 6.46 -19.06 2.91
CA LEU A 59 6.08 -18.23 4.05
C LEU A 59 5.73 -16.80 3.63
N VAL A 60 6.54 -16.19 2.76
CA VAL A 60 6.26 -14.87 2.17
C VAL A 60 4.94 -14.89 1.41
N SER A 61 4.76 -15.87 0.53
CA SER A 61 3.57 -15.98 -0.32
C SER A 61 2.29 -16.21 0.49
N ALA A 62 2.34 -17.09 1.49
CA ALA A 62 1.23 -17.35 2.40
C ALA A 62 0.86 -16.11 3.21
N ARG A 63 1.86 -15.40 3.75
CA ARG A 63 1.65 -14.18 4.54
C ARG A 63 1.07 -13.05 3.70
N LEU A 64 1.65 -12.77 2.53
CA LEU A 64 1.14 -11.75 1.60
C LEU A 64 -0.28 -12.08 1.13
N ASN A 65 -0.58 -13.36 0.86
CA ASN A 65 -1.91 -13.77 0.44
C ASN A 65 -2.96 -13.54 1.53
N HIS A 66 -2.65 -13.87 2.78
CA HIS A 66 -3.54 -13.61 3.91
C HIS A 66 -3.74 -12.10 4.14
N LEU A 67 -2.65 -11.33 4.21
CA LEU A 67 -2.73 -9.88 4.37
C LEU A 67 -3.49 -9.22 3.22
N HIS A 68 -3.37 -9.73 2.00
CA HIS A 68 -4.11 -9.19 0.87
C HIS A 68 -5.61 -9.46 0.93
N VAL A 69 -6.03 -10.59 1.51
CA VAL A 69 -7.45 -10.80 1.79
C VAL A 69 -7.96 -9.74 2.77
N ASP A 70 -7.22 -9.50 3.85
CA ASP A 70 -7.58 -8.44 4.82
C ASP A 70 -7.60 -7.07 4.15
N PHE A 71 -6.63 -6.78 3.29
CA PHE A 71 -6.55 -5.54 2.54
C PHE A 71 -7.78 -5.33 1.66
N LEU A 72 -8.19 -6.34 0.87
CA LEU A 72 -9.36 -6.26 0.01
C LEU A 72 -10.66 -6.07 0.82
N ILE A 73 -10.75 -6.70 1.99
CA ILE A 73 -11.88 -6.51 2.91
C ILE A 73 -11.92 -5.06 3.41
N GLN A 74 -10.79 -4.53 3.88
CA GLN A 74 -10.72 -3.14 4.35
C GLN A 74 -10.99 -2.16 3.21
N LEU A 75 -10.47 -2.45 2.02
CA LEU A 75 -10.68 -1.65 0.82
C LEU A 75 -12.16 -1.53 0.46
N ALA A 76 -12.94 -2.61 0.59
CA ALA A 76 -14.38 -2.57 0.37
C ALA A 76 -15.13 -1.68 1.37
N LEU A 77 -14.56 -1.46 2.56
CA LEU A 77 -15.13 -0.62 3.61
C LEU A 77 -14.72 0.86 3.47
N VAL A 78 -13.67 1.17 2.71
CA VAL A 78 -13.26 2.55 2.46
C VAL A 78 -14.32 3.24 1.60
N HIS A 79 -15.05 4.18 2.21
CA HIS A 79 -16.12 4.93 1.56
C HIS A 79 -15.57 6.05 0.66
N ARG A 80 -14.37 6.58 0.96
CA ARG A 80 -13.61 7.56 0.17
C ARG A 80 -12.11 7.36 0.37
N MET A 81 -11.38 6.98 -0.68
CA MET A 81 -9.91 6.79 -0.66
C MET A 81 -9.09 8.05 -0.37
N VAL A 82 -9.71 9.21 -0.45
CA VAL A 82 -9.11 10.47 0.02
C VAL A 82 -8.77 10.39 1.51
N GLU A 83 -9.45 9.50 2.25
CA GLU A 83 -9.22 9.28 3.67
C GLU A 83 -9.10 7.77 3.96
N PRO A 84 -7.90 7.20 3.76
CA PRO A 84 -7.63 5.83 4.18
C PRO A 84 -7.86 5.70 5.69
N THR A 85 -8.61 4.68 6.10
CA THR A 85 -8.86 4.41 7.52
C THR A 85 -7.60 3.84 8.19
N ALA A 86 -7.54 3.86 9.53
CA ALA A 86 -6.40 3.32 10.27
C ALA A 86 -6.17 1.83 9.96
N GLU A 87 -7.26 1.08 9.74
CA GLU A 87 -7.25 -0.36 9.48
C GLU A 87 -6.61 -0.68 8.13
N ILE A 88 -6.98 0.03 7.05
CA ILE A 88 -6.36 -0.21 5.74
C ILE A 88 -4.89 0.23 5.73
N ILE A 89 -4.53 1.31 6.44
CA ILE A 89 -3.15 1.76 6.58
C ILE A 89 -2.31 0.71 7.31
N ASP A 90 -2.81 0.13 8.40
CA ASP A 90 -2.12 -0.92 9.16
C ASP A 90 -1.88 -2.17 8.31
N VAL A 91 -2.89 -2.63 7.57
CA VAL A 91 -2.73 -3.80 6.67
C VAL A 91 -1.77 -3.48 5.52
N ALA A 92 -1.89 -2.31 4.90
CA ALA A 92 -0.97 -1.85 3.86
C ALA A 92 0.48 -1.78 4.37
N ALA A 93 0.71 -1.25 5.56
CA ALA A 93 2.03 -1.20 6.19
C ALA A 93 2.63 -2.60 6.39
N LYS A 94 1.82 -3.56 6.87
CA LYS A 94 2.24 -4.96 7.04
C LYS A 94 2.58 -5.61 5.70
N MET A 95 1.78 -5.37 4.66
CA MET A 95 2.04 -5.89 3.32
C MET A 95 3.32 -5.31 2.72
N LEU A 96 3.48 -3.98 2.78
CA LEU A 96 4.69 -3.29 2.30
C LEU A 96 5.92 -3.81 3.01
N ASN A 97 5.86 -4.00 4.32
CA ASN A 97 6.98 -4.50 5.11
C ASN A 97 7.42 -5.91 4.65
N VAL A 98 6.49 -6.85 4.51
CA VAL A 98 6.80 -8.21 4.03
C VAL A 98 7.34 -8.19 2.60
N ALA A 99 6.77 -7.35 1.73
CA ALA A 99 7.24 -7.19 0.36
C ALA A 99 8.67 -6.64 0.30
N VAL A 100 8.97 -5.59 1.06
CA VAL A 100 10.32 -5.00 1.13
C VAL A 100 11.34 -6.00 1.70
N GLU A 101 11.00 -6.74 2.76
CA GLU A 101 11.87 -7.79 3.26
C GLU A 101 12.13 -8.89 2.21
N SER A 102 11.11 -9.26 1.42
CA SER A 102 11.27 -10.23 0.34
C SER A 102 12.18 -9.73 -0.79
N ILE A 103 12.14 -8.42 -1.12
CA ILE A 103 13.04 -7.80 -2.09
C ILE A 103 14.48 -7.82 -1.57
N LEU A 104 14.70 -7.40 -0.32
CA LEU A 104 16.04 -7.36 0.28
C LEU A 104 16.65 -8.75 0.46
N LEU A 105 15.83 -9.77 0.63
CA LEU A 105 16.25 -11.16 0.82
C LEU A 105 16.03 -12.02 -0.43
N LYS A 106 15.86 -11.41 -1.61
CA LYS A 106 15.50 -12.12 -2.85
C LYS A 106 16.44 -13.31 -3.17
N GLU A 107 17.74 -13.18 -2.92
CA GLU A 107 18.72 -14.25 -3.15
C GLU A 107 18.54 -15.47 -2.24
N GLN A 108 17.75 -15.33 -1.17
CA GLN A 108 17.43 -16.39 -0.22
C GLN A 108 16.05 -17.03 -0.49
N LEU A 109 15.40 -16.67 -1.60
CA LEU A 109 14.08 -17.16 -2.01
C LEU A 109 14.17 -17.96 -3.30
N ALA A 110 13.42 -19.07 -3.39
CA ALA A 110 13.45 -19.94 -4.56
C ALA A 110 12.84 -19.30 -5.83
N ASN A 111 11.86 -18.39 -5.69
CA ASN A 111 11.12 -17.76 -6.80
C ASN A 111 11.39 -16.25 -6.90
N SER A 112 12.66 -15.86 -6.82
CA SER A 112 13.12 -14.47 -6.80
C SER A 112 13.18 -13.78 -8.17
N GLY A 113 13.02 -14.53 -9.26
CA GLY A 113 12.86 -13.98 -10.62
C GLY A 113 11.46 -13.42 -10.87
N THR A 114 10.85 -13.77 -11.99
CA THR A 114 9.54 -13.25 -12.41
C THR A 114 8.44 -13.43 -11.36
N GLY A 115 8.48 -14.51 -10.57
CA GLY A 115 7.51 -14.75 -9.48
C GLY A 115 7.55 -13.71 -8.37
N LEU A 116 8.71 -13.15 -8.04
CA LEU A 116 8.82 -12.05 -7.09
C LEU A 116 8.26 -10.76 -7.69
N ILE A 117 8.61 -10.44 -8.94
CA ILE A 117 8.11 -9.24 -9.64
C ILE A 117 6.58 -9.20 -9.66
N TRP A 118 5.93 -10.31 -10.03
CA TRP A 118 4.46 -10.40 -10.00
C TRP A 118 3.88 -10.22 -8.60
N ARG A 119 4.53 -10.77 -7.57
CA ARG A 119 4.11 -10.56 -6.18
C ARG A 119 4.26 -9.11 -5.75
N ILE A 120 5.33 -8.43 -6.15
CA ILE A 120 5.51 -7.01 -5.85
C ILE A 120 4.45 -6.18 -6.56
N ALA A 121 4.24 -6.39 -7.87
CA ALA A 121 3.19 -5.67 -8.60
C ALA A 121 1.81 -5.88 -7.96
N TYR A 122 1.50 -7.12 -7.58
CA TYR A 122 0.17 -7.48 -7.08
C TYR A 122 -0.08 -7.16 -5.60
N TYR A 123 0.94 -7.19 -4.74
CA TYR A 123 0.79 -6.95 -3.30
C TYR A 123 1.41 -5.62 -2.84
N CYS A 124 2.61 -5.30 -3.33
CA CYS A 124 3.38 -4.15 -2.86
C CYS A 124 2.83 -2.84 -3.41
N LEU A 125 2.45 -2.78 -4.70
CA LEU A 125 1.92 -1.55 -5.30
C LEU A 125 0.60 -1.09 -4.67
N PRO A 126 -0.40 -1.97 -4.45
CA PRO A 126 -1.59 -1.59 -3.69
C PRO A 126 -1.30 -1.00 -2.31
N ALA A 127 -0.41 -1.66 -1.57
CA ALA A 127 0.00 -1.19 -0.26
C ALA A 127 0.71 0.17 -0.32
N ALA A 128 1.65 0.33 -1.26
CA ALA A 128 2.37 1.58 -1.48
C ALA A 128 1.42 2.72 -1.89
N GLY A 129 0.43 2.45 -2.72
CA GLY A 129 -0.60 3.42 -3.10
C GLY A 129 -1.35 3.96 -1.89
N ILE A 130 -1.90 3.08 -1.03
CA ILE A 130 -2.57 3.50 0.22
C ILE A 130 -1.65 4.33 1.11
N ILE A 131 -0.39 3.92 1.25
CA ILE A 131 0.58 4.63 2.09
C ILE A 131 0.91 6.00 1.49
N CYS A 132 1.04 6.14 0.18
CA CYS A 132 1.22 7.43 -0.47
C CYS A 132 0.05 8.38 -0.22
N LEU A 133 -1.19 7.88 -0.30
CA LEU A 133 -2.38 8.67 0.02
C LEU A 133 -2.39 9.15 1.47
N TYR A 134 -2.05 8.25 2.39
CA TYR A 134 -1.90 8.57 3.81
C TYR A 134 -0.83 9.66 4.03
N LEU A 135 0.35 9.53 3.40
CA LEU A 135 1.44 10.49 3.52
C LEU A 135 1.10 11.86 2.92
N LEU A 136 0.31 11.92 1.85
CA LEU A 136 -0.11 13.18 1.24
C LEU A 136 -1.12 13.96 2.10
N LYS A 137 -1.91 13.28 2.92
CA LYS A 137 -2.87 13.91 3.86
C LYS A 137 -2.16 14.70 4.98
N GLY A 138 -0.97 14.24 5.40
CA GLY A 138 -0.20 14.91 6.45
C GLY A 138 -0.64 14.59 7.89
N PRO A 139 0.03 15.18 8.90
CA PRO A 139 -0.06 14.78 10.31
C PRO A 139 -1.41 15.05 10.99
N ASP A 140 -2.27 15.91 10.44
CA ASP A 140 -3.64 16.12 10.94
C ASP A 140 -4.57 14.91 10.67
N GLY A 141 -4.09 13.93 9.91
CA GLY A 141 -4.80 12.70 9.59
C GLY A 141 -4.46 11.49 10.44
N ASP A 142 -3.62 11.61 11.50
CA ASP A 142 -3.21 10.47 12.31
C ASP A 142 -4.32 10.01 13.27
N PRO A 143 -4.96 8.85 13.04
CA PRO A 143 -6.08 8.46 13.87
C PRO A 143 -5.61 7.96 15.23
N GLN A 144 -4.43 7.31 15.38
CA GLN A 144 -3.95 6.73 16.66
C GLN A 144 -2.44 6.39 16.76
N GLY A 145 -1.54 6.85 15.87
CA GLY A 145 -0.09 6.66 16.04
C GLY A 145 0.40 5.20 15.99
N THR A 146 -0.38 4.29 15.42
CA THR A 146 -0.09 2.84 15.38
C THR A 146 1.02 2.46 14.41
N VAL A 147 1.26 3.25 13.36
CA VAL A 147 2.24 2.97 12.31
C VAL A 147 3.36 4.00 12.30
N SER A 148 4.60 3.53 12.31
CA SER A 148 5.79 4.40 12.32
C SER A 148 6.01 5.07 10.96
N MET A 149 5.71 6.37 10.84
CA MET A 149 5.95 7.13 9.60
C MET A 149 7.40 7.00 9.07
N PRO A 150 8.46 7.10 9.90
CA PRO A 150 9.83 6.90 9.40
C PRO A 150 10.04 5.52 8.77
N LYS A 151 9.38 4.49 9.30
CA LYS A 151 9.45 3.13 8.75
C LYS A 151 8.75 3.04 7.40
N LEU A 152 7.58 3.66 7.25
CA LEU A 152 6.86 3.72 5.98
C LEU A 152 7.68 4.42 4.90
N ILE A 153 8.26 5.58 5.25
CA ILE A 153 9.16 6.35 4.37
C ILE A 153 10.36 5.51 3.97
N GLN A 154 10.98 4.81 4.94
CA GLN A 154 12.10 3.92 4.67
C GLN A 154 11.73 2.78 3.71
N ASP A 155 10.61 2.08 3.97
CA ASP A 155 10.18 0.94 3.16
C ASP A 155 9.82 1.37 1.73
N LEU A 156 9.15 2.51 1.55
CA LEU A 156 8.92 3.10 0.22
C LEU A 156 10.22 3.51 -0.48
N SER A 157 11.18 4.11 0.26
CA SER A 157 12.47 4.51 -0.31
C SER A 157 13.27 3.29 -0.79
N VAL A 158 13.23 2.19 -0.03
CA VAL A 158 13.86 0.93 -0.43
C VAL A 158 13.20 0.38 -1.70
N LEU A 159 11.86 0.40 -1.78
CA LEU A 159 11.15 -0.05 -2.98
C LEU A 159 11.59 0.74 -4.22
N VAL A 160 11.58 2.07 -4.15
CA VAL A 160 12.02 2.96 -5.25
C VAL A 160 13.45 2.65 -5.65
N ALA A 161 14.38 2.58 -4.70
CA ALA A 161 15.79 2.33 -4.98
C ALA A 161 16.02 0.96 -5.66
N GLN A 162 15.24 -0.07 -5.29
CA GLN A 162 15.37 -1.41 -5.87
C GLN A 162 14.81 -1.46 -7.30
N ILE A 163 13.79 -0.66 -7.62
CA ILE A 163 13.26 -0.52 -8.98
C ILE A 163 14.23 0.28 -9.85
N GLU A 164 14.66 1.47 -9.40
CA GLU A 164 15.54 2.36 -10.18
C GLU A 164 16.94 1.78 -10.44
N SER A 165 17.47 0.99 -9.51
CA SER A 165 18.76 0.31 -9.70
C SER A 165 18.71 -0.85 -10.70
N GLY A 166 17.53 -1.23 -11.19
CA GLY A 166 17.34 -2.44 -12.00
C GLY A 166 17.55 -3.74 -11.21
N SER A 167 17.69 -3.66 -9.89
CA SER A 167 17.86 -4.82 -9.01
C SER A 167 16.58 -5.66 -8.96
N LEU A 168 15.41 -5.02 -8.95
CA LEU A 168 14.13 -5.69 -8.82
C LEU A 168 13.50 -6.07 -10.16
N VAL A 169 13.59 -5.18 -11.16
CA VAL A 169 12.93 -5.32 -12.45
C VAL A 169 13.82 -4.75 -13.55
N LEU A 170 13.91 -5.46 -14.67
CA LEU A 170 14.66 -5.05 -15.86
C LEU A 170 13.70 -4.39 -16.87
N VAL A 171 14.24 -3.58 -17.79
CA VAL A 171 13.46 -2.87 -18.81
C VAL A 171 12.60 -3.79 -19.67
N GLU A 172 13.08 -5.01 -19.91
CA GLU A 172 12.41 -6.03 -20.73
C GLU A 172 11.30 -6.80 -19.97
N ASP A 173 11.16 -6.58 -18.66
CA ASP A 173 10.16 -7.30 -17.88
C ASP A 173 8.74 -6.75 -18.12
N PRO A 174 7.71 -7.60 -18.16
CA PRO A 174 6.32 -7.19 -18.45
C PRO A 174 5.77 -6.10 -17.53
N ASN A 175 6.20 -6.10 -16.26
CA ASN A 175 5.73 -5.15 -15.24
C ASN A 175 6.64 -3.93 -15.08
N HIS A 176 7.68 -3.78 -15.91
CA HIS A 176 8.65 -2.69 -15.79
C HIS A 176 7.98 -1.31 -15.86
N ALA A 177 7.15 -1.06 -16.88
CA ALA A 177 6.52 0.24 -17.07
C ALA A 177 5.63 0.64 -15.88
N LEU A 178 4.85 -0.30 -15.34
CA LEU A 178 4.02 -0.09 -14.16
C LEU A 178 4.88 0.21 -12.93
N LEU A 179 5.90 -0.62 -12.65
CA LEU A 179 6.77 -0.45 -11.49
C LEU A 179 7.58 0.84 -11.57
N ALA A 180 8.09 1.20 -12.74
CA ALA A 180 8.83 2.44 -12.96
C ALA A 180 7.94 3.68 -12.79
N GLY A 181 6.73 3.67 -13.35
CA GLY A 181 5.76 4.76 -13.16
C GLY A 181 5.36 4.91 -11.69
N ALA A 182 5.09 3.80 -11.00
CA ALA A 182 4.82 3.81 -9.57
C ALA A 182 6.02 4.36 -8.76
N ALA A 183 7.24 3.94 -9.07
CA ALA A 183 8.44 4.41 -8.39
C ALA A 183 8.64 5.92 -8.52
N GLN A 184 8.42 6.48 -9.72
CA GLN A 184 8.50 7.94 -9.95
C GLN A 184 7.46 8.70 -9.12
N THR A 185 6.22 8.22 -9.08
CA THR A 185 5.15 8.83 -8.27
C THR A 185 5.48 8.74 -6.78
N ILE A 186 5.91 7.57 -6.29
CA ILE A 186 6.32 7.38 -4.89
C ILE A 186 7.47 8.31 -4.54
N GLN A 187 8.47 8.46 -5.41
CA GLN A 187 9.61 9.36 -5.19
C GLN A 187 9.16 10.82 -5.05
N SER A 188 8.18 11.26 -5.84
CA SER A 188 7.62 12.61 -5.74
C SER A 188 6.87 12.82 -4.42
N VAL A 189 6.12 11.82 -3.95
CA VAL A 189 5.47 11.84 -2.62
C VAL A 189 6.52 11.91 -1.51
N LEU A 190 7.57 11.08 -1.57
CA LEU A 190 8.66 11.11 -0.60
C LEU A 190 9.38 12.46 -0.59
N ALA A 191 9.68 13.02 -1.76
CA ALA A 191 10.34 14.31 -1.90
C ALA A 191 9.51 15.47 -1.31
N ARG A 192 8.17 15.36 -1.22
CA ARG A 192 7.32 16.32 -0.52
C ARG A 192 7.35 16.15 1.00
N VAL A 193 7.36 14.91 1.48
CA VAL A 193 7.24 14.58 2.91
C VAL A 193 8.56 14.78 3.66
N LEU A 194 9.70 14.45 3.05
CA LEU A 194 11.03 14.57 3.68
C LEU A 194 11.42 16.03 4.05
N PRO A 195 11.22 17.05 3.20
CA PRO A 195 11.50 18.46 3.54
C PRO A 195 10.58 19.00 4.63
N GLY A 196 9.35 18.49 4.73
CA GLY A 196 8.37 18.88 5.75
C GLY A 196 8.82 18.49 7.18
N ASN A 197 9.49 17.35 7.33
CA ASN A 197 9.95 16.86 8.63
C ASN A 197 11.13 17.67 9.23
N LEU A 198 11.86 18.45 8.43
CA LEU A 198 12.89 19.37 8.94
C LEU A 198 12.34 20.76 9.29
N ARG A 199 11.13 21.10 8.86
CA ARG A 199 10.50 22.41 9.11
C ARG A 199 9.48 22.39 10.26
N SER A 200 8.90 21.23 10.59
CA SER A 200 7.93 21.10 11.69
C SER A 200 8.48 21.24 13.12
N SER A 201 9.77 21.62 13.30
CA SER A 201 10.30 22.01 14.62
C SER A 201 10.40 23.54 14.82
N ARG A 202 10.03 24.38 13.85
CA ARG A 202 9.96 25.84 14.05
C ARG A 202 8.71 26.41 13.39
N HIS A 203 7.90 27.08 14.20
CA HIS A 203 6.68 27.82 13.88
C HIS A 203 5.36 27.07 14.06
N ALA A 204 5.12 26.59 15.28
CA ALA A 204 3.79 26.72 15.86
C ALA A 204 3.59 28.19 16.28
N GLN A 205 3.01 29.01 15.40
CA GLN A 205 2.27 30.23 15.77
C GLN A 205 1.55 30.79 14.53
N SER A 206 0.21 30.71 14.60
CA SER A 206 -0.78 31.62 13.98
C SER A 206 -0.75 31.74 12.45
N THR A 207 -1.86 31.56 11.74
CA THR A 207 -3.04 32.43 11.83
C THR A 207 -4.16 31.80 11.01
N TYR A 208 -5.37 31.73 11.58
CA TYR A 208 -6.60 31.49 10.82
C TYR A 208 -6.86 32.71 9.94
N ALA A 209 -6.91 32.52 8.62
CA ALA A 209 -7.56 33.46 7.71
C ALA A 209 -8.04 32.70 6.47
N GLU A 210 -9.37 32.68 6.32
CA GLU A 210 -10.11 32.40 5.10
C GLU A 210 -9.44 33.07 3.89
N LEU A 211 -9.40 32.38 2.74
CA LEU A 211 -9.52 33.00 1.41
C LEU A 211 -9.59 31.91 0.32
N GLY A 212 -10.71 31.93 -0.41
CA GLY A 212 -10.70 31.71 -1.85
C GLY A 212 -10.81 30.27 -2.32
N GLN A 213 -12.05 29.84 -2.55
CA GLN A 213 -12.36 28.92 -3.64
C GLN A 213 -11.78 29.53 -4.93
N SER A 214 -10.66 29.00 -5.41
CA SER A 214 -10.13 29.25 -6.74
C SER A 214 -10.39 28.00 -7.57
N GLU A 215 -11.44 28.09 -8.38
CA GLU A 215 -11.73 27.21 -9.51
C GLU A 215 -10.53 27.24 -10.47
N SER A 216 -9.59 26.34 -10.24
CA SER A 216 -8.73 25.79 -11.28
C SER A 216 -8.70 24.29 -11.01
N SER A 217 -9.81 23.65 -11.37
CA SER A 217 -9.99 22.21 -11.38
C SER A 217 -8.98 21.58 -12.35
N LEU A 218 -7.75 21.43 -11.87
CA LEU A 218 -6.79 20.46 -12.35
C LEU A 218 -7.48 19.09 -12.28
N ASN A 219 -7.37 18.34 -13.37
CA ASN A 219 -8.02 17.09 -13.72
C ASN A 219 -7.73 15.92 -12.75
N TRP A 220 -7.80 16.15 -11.45
CA TRP A 220 -7.74 15.13 -10.42
C TRP A 220 -9.17 14.71 -10.10
N GLN A 221 -9.56 13.55 -10.62
CA GLN A 221 -10.85 12.93 -10.31
C GLN A 221 -10.67 11.98 -9.12
N PRO A 222 -11.43 12.13 -8.02
CA PRO A 222 -11.48 11.12 -6.98
C PRO A 222 -11.86 9.78 -7.61
N TRP A 223 -11.09 8.72 -7.33
CA TRP A 223 -11.11 7.41 -8.00
C TRP A 223 -12.40 6.57 -7.83
N TYR A 224 -13.57 7.21 -7.72
CA TYR A 224 -14.88 6.59 -7.46
C TYR A 224 -15.95 6.92 -8.50
N ASP A 225 -15.60 7.47 -9.67
CA ASP A 225 -16.60 7.59 -10.74
C ASP A 225 -16.81 6.22 -11.44
N ASP A 226 -17.83 5.53 -10.92
CA ASP A 226 -18.78 4.62 -11.60
C ASP A 226 -18.35 3.19 -12.00
N SER A 227 -17.09 2.76 -11.83
CA SER A 227 -16.67 1.40 -12.28
C SER A 227 -16.42 0.36 -11.17
N GLY A 228 -16.34 0.75 -9.90
CA GLY A 228 -16.19 -0.17 -8.76
C GLY A 228 -14.94 -1.07 -8.75
N SER A 229 -14.01 -0.88 -9.70
CA SER A 229 -12.74 -1.61 -9.77
C SER A 229 -11.61 -0.67 -9.40
N LEU A 230 -11.13 -0.77 -8.16
CA LEU A 230 -9.92 -0.08 -7.77
C LEU A 230 -8.72 -0.94 -8.13
N ASP A 231 -8.26 -0.78 -9.36
CA ASP A 231 -7.04 -1.41 -9.83
C ASP A 231 -5.87 -0.42 -9.63
N PHE A 232 -4.84 -0.82 -8.87
CA PHE A 232 -3.62 -0.03 -8.66
C PHE A 232 -2.71 -0.09 -9.91
N ASP A 233 -3.32 0.26 -11.04
CA ASP A 233 -2.83 0.13 -12.39
C ASP A 233 -2.04 1.39 -12.82
N PRO A 234 -1.55 1.46 -14.07
CA PRO A 234 -0.83 2.64 -14.54
C PRO A 234 -1.64 3.95 -14.45
N ASP A 235 -2.97 3.88 -14.59
CA ASP A 235 -3.84 5.06 -14.55
C ASP A 235 -3.96 5.60 -13.12
N PHE A 236 -4.05 4.71 -12.11
CA PHE A 236 -3.95 5.10 -10.71
C PHE A 236 -2.66 5.91 -10.45
N TRP A 237 -1.50 5.39 -10.86
CA TRP A 237 -0.21 6.04 -10.60
C TRP A 237 -0.06 7.35 -11.36
N SER A 238 -0.61 7.44 -12.57
CA SER A 238 -0.64 8.68 -13.38
C SER A 238 -1.53 9.74 -12.73
N ASN A 239 -2.71 9.35 -12.24
CA ASN A 239 -3.62 10.23 -11.51
C ASN A 239 -3.03 10.71 -10.18
N LEU A 240 -2.33 9.84 -9.47
CA LEU A 240 -1.65 10.21 -8.22
C LEU A 240 -0.46 11.16 -8.47
N ALA A 241 0.25 11.02 -9.59
CA ALA A 241 1.38 11.89 -9.94
C ALA A 241 0.96 13.36 -10.13
N VAL A 242 -0.28 13.60 -10.58
CA VAL A 242 -0.85 14.93 -10.79
C VAL A 242 -1.65 15.44 -9.58
N HIS A 243 -1.55 14.76 -8.43
CA HIS A 243 -2.29 15.14 -7.23
C HIS A 243 -1.98 16.59 -6.81
N PRO A 244 -2.98 17.44 -6.50
CA PRO A 244 -2.77 18.87 -6.20
C PRO A 244 -1.73 19.12 -5.10
N ALA A 245 -1.73 18.30 -4.05
CA ALA A 245 -0.73 18.40 -2.99
C ALA A 245 0.72 18.21 -3.49
N LEU A 246 0.98 17.43 -4.54
CA LEU A 246 2.32 17.34 -5.12
C LEU A 246 2.68 18.60 -5.92
N LEU A 247 1.70 19.22 -6.56
CA LEU A 247 1.88 20.41 -7.41
C LEU A 247 2.00 21.72 -6.61
N SER A 248 1.38 21.81 -5.43
CA SER A 248 1.41 23.01 -4.58
C SER A 248 2.74 23.28 -3.86
N GLY A 249 3.79 22.49 -4.13
CA GLY A 249 5.12 22.63 -3.52
C GLY A 249 6.24 23.01 -4.48
N ALA A 250 5.92 23.28 -5.75
CA ALA A 250 6.86 23.73 -6.78
C ALA A 250 6.93 25.26 -6.88
#